data_AF-A0A1E3K9K6-F1
#
_entry.id   AF-A0A1E3K9K6-F1
#
_cell.length_a   1.000
_cell.length_b   1.000
_cell.length_c   1.000
_cell.angle_alpha   90.00
_cell.angle_beta   90.00
_cell.angle_gamma   90.00
#
_symmetry.space_group_name_H-M   'P 1'
#
loop_
_entity.id
_entity.type
_entity.pdbx_description
1 polymer ?
#
loop_
_entity_poly.entity_id
_entity_poly.type
_entity_poly.pdbx_seq_one_letter_code
_entity_poly.pdbx_strand_id
1 'polypeptide(L)'
;MYDGPVRGGTRGGQGDFRWSAVADDKHRENYLGHSINAPVGRWAKNKDIHWYNRDVDDGDTERAARERAEEIARVKQQEEDALAEALGLPVTKRDPDAIGTGANDVPVKKSEKDEEIERLEKEERKREKA
;
A
#
# COMPACT_ATOMS: atom_id res chain seq x y z
N MET A 1 -21.24 -26.44 -44.54
CA MET A 1 -21.59 -27.16 -43.31
C MET A 1 -22.02 -26.13 -42.29
N TYR A 2 -23.28 -26.12 -41.91
CA TYR A 2 -23.81 -25.22 -40.88
C TYR A 2 -23.43 -25.81 -39.53
N ASP A 3 -22.41 -25.25 -38.89
CA ASP A 3 -22.11 -25.52 -37.49
C ASP A 3 -23.15 -24.75 -36.67
N GLY A 4 -23.91 -25.47 -35.83
CA GLY A 4 -25.11 -24.95 -35.18
C GLY A 4 -24.86 -23.69 -34.34
N PRO A 5 -25.93 -23.04 -33.85
CA PRO A 5 -25.80 -21.80 -33.07
C PRO A 5 -24.75 -21.99 -31.96
N VAL A 6 -23.79 -21.06 -31.90
CA VAL A 6 -22.68 -21.05 -30.94
C VAL A 6 -23.25 -21.39 -29.58
N ARG A 7 -22.91 -22.57 -29.04
CA ARG A 7 -23.37 -22.97 -27.71
C ARG A 7 -22.93 -21.88 -26.74
N GLY A 8 -23.88 -21.10 -26.26
CA GLY A 8 -23.65 -20.09 -25.23
C GLY A 8 -22.85 -20.73 -24.10
N GLY A 9 -21.71 -20.13 -23.77
CA GLY A 9 -20.68 -20.77 -22.97
C GLY A 9 -21.24 -21.43 -21.72
N THR A 10 -21.09 -22.75 -21.63
CA THR A 10 -21.29 -23.58 -20.43
C THR A 10 -20.18 -23.33 -19.40
N ARG A 11 -19.93 -22.06 -19.08
CA ARG A 11 -19.18 -21.62 -17.90
C ARG A 11 -20.15 -20.90 -16.97
N GLY A 12 -21.29 -21.54 -16.71
CA GLY A 12 -22.15 -21.16 -15.59
C GLY A 12 -21.28 -21.20 -14.33
N GLY A 13 -21.20 -20.08 -13.62
CA GLY A 13 -20.37 -20.00 -12.42
C GLY A 13 -19.81 -18.62 -12.11
N GLN A 14 -19.48 -17.80 -13.11
CA GLN A 14 -18.93 -16.47 -12.79
C GLN A 14 -20.00 -15.53 -12.20
N GLY A 15 -21.27 -15.65 -12.61
CA GLY A 15 -22.40 -14.89 -12.04
C GLY A 15 -23.15 -15.61 -10.91
N ASP A 16 -23.05 -16.94 -10.83
CA ASP A 16 -23.85 -17.76 -9.91
C ASP A 16 -23.09 -18.15 -8.64
N PHE A 17 -21.77 -17.93 -8.61
CA PHE A 17 -20.95 -18.25 -7.45
C PHE A 17 -21.20 -17.27 -6.31
N ARG A 18 -21.56 -17.80 -5.15
CA ARG A 18 -21.73 -17.04 -3.90
C ARG A 18 -21.21 -17.86 -2.74
N TRP A 19 -20.39 -17.23 -1.90
CA TRP A 19 -19.89 -17.85 -0.66
C TRP A 19 -21.02 -18.29 0.28
N SER A 20 -22.15 -17.56 0.29
CA SER A 20 -23.35 -17.97 1.02
C SER A 20 -23.91 -19.31 0.55
N ALA A 21 -23.88 -19.58 -0.77
CA ALA A 21 -24.34 -20.86 -1.32
C ALA A 21 -23.34 -21.99 -1.01
N VAL A 22 -22.04 -21.68 -0.98
CA VAL A 22 -21.00 -22.64 -0.58
C VAL A 22 -21.16 -23.06 0.88
N ALA A 23 -21.62 -22.18 1.78
CA ALA A 23 -21.84 -22.52 3.18
C ALA A 23 -22.87 -23.66 3.37
N ASP A 24 -23.91 -23.67 2.55
CA ASP A 24 -25.00 -24.65 2.59
C ASP A 24 -24.74 -25.90 1.73
N ASP A 25 -23.63 -25.93 0.97
CA ASP A 25 -23.30 -27.04 0.09
C ASP A 25 -22.82 -28.28 0.88
N LYS A 26 -23.28 -29.46 0.46
CA LYS A 26 -22.82 -30.76 0.98
C LYS A 26 -21.32 -30.96 0.77
N HIS A 27 -20.77 -30.43 -0.31
CA HIS A 27 -19.38 -30.55 -0.74
C HIS A 27 -18.60 -29.25 -0.56
N ARG A 28 -18.99 -28.39 0.40
CA ARG A 28 -18.33 -27.11 0.68
C ARG A 28 -16.80 -27.21 0.86
N GLU A 29 -16.32 -28.35 1.33
CA GLU A 29 -14.89 -28.62 1.57
C GLU A 29 -14.06 -28.67 0.27
N ASN A 30 -14.71 -28.89 -0.87
CA ASN A 30 -14.06 -28.87 -2.18
C ASN A 30 -13.81 -27.44 -2.71
N TYR A 31 -14.34 -26.42 -2.03
CA TYR A 31 -14.14 -25.02 -2.40
C TYR A 31 -12.94 -24.43 -1.67
N LEU A 32 -11.98 -23.92 -2.44
CA LEU A 32 -10.77 -23.29 -1.88
C LEU A 32 -11.13 -22.05 -1.05
N GLY A 33 -10.77 -22.03 0.23
CA GLY A 33 -11.07 -20.90 1.11
C GLY A 33 -12.44 -20.99 1.81
N HIS A 34 -13.13 -22.14 1.75
CA HIS A 34 -14.40 -22.36 2.46
C HIS A 34 -14.29 -22.12 3.97
N SER A 35 -13.13 -22.39 4.58
CA SER A 35 -12.89 -22.21 6.02
C SER A 35 -12.92 -20.74 6.46
N ILE A 36 -12.53 -19.84 5.56
CA ILE A 36 -12.44 -18.39 5.81
C ILE A 36 -13.71 -17.70 5.31
N ASN A 37 -14.12 -17.99 4.08
CA ASN A 37 -15.17 -17.23 3.39
C ASN A 37 -16.59 -17.80 3.56
N ALA A 38 -16.72 -19.07 3.96
CA ALA A 38 -18.00 -19.72 4.24
C ALA A 38 -17.97 -20.47 5.60
N PRO A 39 -17.66 -19.78 6.71
CA PRO A 39 -17.51 -20.41 8.01
C PRO A 39 -18.87 -20.84 8.55
N VAL A 40 -18.98 -22.12 8.92
CA VAL A 40 -20.24 -22.71 9.40
C VAL A 40 -20.15 -23.20 10.84
N GLY A 41 -21.26 -23.17 11.56
CA GLY A 41 -21.38 -23.67 12.92
C GLY A 41 -21.09 -22.62 14.00
N ARG A 42 -21.23 -23.04 15.26
CA ARG A 42 -21.21 -22.11 16.41
C ARG A 42 -19.83 -21.53 16.71
N TRP A 43 -18.75 -22.21 16.30
CA TRP A 43 -17.37 -21.76 16.54
C TRP A 43 -17.02 -20.46 15.80
N ALA A 44 -17.69 -20.21 14.66
CA ALA A 44 -17.51 -19.01 13.86
C ALA A 44 -18.32 -17.81 14.40
N LYS A 45 -19.37 -18.07 15.20
CA LYS A 45 -20.23 -17.02 15.72
C LYS A 45 -19.45 -16.14 16.71
N ASN A 46 -19.51 -14.83 16.50
CA ASN A 46 -18.80 -13.82 17.31
C ASN A 46 -17.26 -13.90 17.24
N LYS A 47 -16.70 -14.54 16.21
CA LYS A 47 -15.26 -14.56 15.95
C LYS A 47 -14.97 -13.73 14.70
N ASP A 48 -13.98 -12.85 14.80
CA ASP A 48 -13.45 -12.14 13.64
C ASP A 48 -12.43 -13.04 12.92
N ILE A 49 -12.84 -13.60 11.79
CA ILE A 49 -12.01 -14.50 10.97
C ILE A 49 -11.03 -13.69 10.11
N HIS A 50 -11.40 -12.46 9.75
CA HIS A 50 -10.63 -11.58 8.88
C HIS A 50 -9.79 -10.57 9.68
N TRP A 51 -9.48 -10.86 10.95
CA TRP A 51 -8.69 -9.99 11.81
C TRP A 51 -7.35 -9.55 11.20
N TYR A 52 -6.75 -10.39 10.35
CA TYR A 52 -5.49 -10.12 9.65
C TYR A 52 -5.63 -9.09 8.51
N ASN A 53 -6.84 -8.84 8.04
CA ASN A 53 -7.17 -7.84 7.02
C ASN A 53 -7.73 -6.55 7.64
N ARG A 54 -7.79 -6.44 8.97
CA ARG A 54 -8.44 -5.32 9.65
C ARG A 54 -7.74 -3.97 9.44
N ASP A 55 -6.45 -4.00 9.16
CA ASP A 55 -5.65 -2.80 8.82
C ASP A 55 -5.57 -2.56 7.31
N VAL A 56 -6.30 -3.36 6.51
CA VAL A 56 -6.42 -3.22 5.06
C VAL A 56 -7.78 -2.60 4.78
N ASP A 57 -7.96 -1.34 5.17
CA ASP A 57 -9.11 -0.56 4.73
C ASP A 57 -8.94 -0.28 3.23
N ASP A 58 -9.98 -0.54 2.41
CA ASP A 58 -9.91 -0.40 0.94
C ASP A 58 -9.59 1.05 0.49
N GLY A 59 -9.83 2.05 1.35
CA GLY A 59 -9.42 3.44 1.15
C GLY A 59 -7.98 3.77 1.57
N ASP A 60 -7.35 2.90 2.34
CA ASP A 60 -5.99 3.04 2.89
C ASP A 60 -4.99 2.07 2.24
N THR A 61 -5.38 1.24 1.27
CA THR A 61 -4.46 0.31 0.59
C THR A 61 -3.26 1.02 -0.05
N GLU A 62 -3.46 2.22 -0.63
CA GLU A 62 -2.35 3.04 -1.13
C GLU A 62 -1.52 3.67 -0.01
N ARG A 63 -2.14 4.07 1.11
CA ARG A 63 -1.40 4.64 2.25
C ARG A 63 -0.62 3.57 3.00
N ALA A 64 -1.23 2.44 3.32
CA ALA A 64 -0.59 1.28 3.92
C ALA A 64 0.50 0.70 3.00
N ALA A 65 0.33 0.74 1.67
CA ALA A 65 1.40 0.37 0.74
C ALA A 65 2.55 1.38 0.74
N ARG A 66 2.27 2.69 0.82
CA ARG A 66 3.29 3.72 0.97
C ARG A 66 4.04 3.61 2.29
N GLU A 67 3.32 3.45 3.40
CA GLU A 67 3.91 3.28 4.73
C GLU A 67 4.81 2.02 4.77
N ARG A 68 4.34 0.89 4.23
CA ARG A 68 5.19 -0.31 4.10
C ARG A 68 6.39 -0.08 3.19
N ALA A 69 6.24 0.66 2.10
CA ALA A 69 7.36 1.00 1.21
C ALA A 69 8.38 1.92 1.90
N GLU A 70 7.91 2.87 2.70
CA GLU A 70 8.75 3.77 3.51
C GLU A 70 9.50 3.00 4.61
N GLU A 71 8.84 2.06 5.29
CA GLU A 71 9.48 1.17 6.25
C GLU A 71 10.57 0.31 5.59
N ILE A 72 10.26 -0.29 4.43
CA ILE A 72 11.23 -1.07 3.65
C ILE A 72 12.40 -0.21 3.20
N ALA A 73 12.13 1.03 2.76
CA ALA A 73 13.18 1.96 2.35
C ALA A 73 14.10 2.30 3.53
N ARG A 74 13.54 2.50 4.73
CA ARG A 74 14.33 2.78 5.94
C ARG A 74 15.22 1.60 6.34
N VAL A 75 14.70 0.37 6.24
CA VAL A 75 15.50 -0.84 6.50
C VAL A 75 16.62 -0.98 5.48
N LYS A 76 16.32 -0.81 4.19
CA LYS A 76 17.33 -0.86 3.12
C LYS A 76 18.41 0.20 3.29
N GLN A 77 18.06 1.40 3.74
CA GLN A 77 19.05 2.45 4.05
C GLN A 77 19.97 2.01 5.19
N GLN A 78 19.44 1.43 6.26
CA GLN A 78 20.25 0.91 7.35
C GLN A 78 21.18 -0.22 6.90
N GLU A 79 20.71 -1.08 6.00
CA GLU A 79 21.52 -2.14 5.39
C GLU A 79 22.62 -1.56 4.47
N GLU A 80 22.32 -0.53 3.67
CA GLU A 80 23.29 0.16 2.83
C GLU A 80 24.38 0.86 3.67
N ASP A 81 24.00 1.51 4.76
CA ASP A 81 24.94 2.17 5.68
C ASP A 81 25.88 1.14 6.34
N ALA A 82 25.33 0.01 6.81
CA ALA A 82 26.13 -1.08 7.37
C ALA A 82 27.07 -1.71 6.33
N LEU A 83 26.61 -1.86 5.08
CA LEU A 83 27.43 -2.36 3.99
C LEU A 83 28.54 -1.37 3.61
N ALA A 84 28.25 -0.07 3.59
CA ALA A 84 29.25 0.97 3.34
C ALA A 84 30.34 0.96 4.41
N GLU A 85 29.97 0.83 5.69
CA GLU A 85 30.92 0.69 6.79
C GLU A 85 31.79 -0.57 6.64
N ALA A 86 31.20 -1.71 6.30
CA ALA A 86 31.94 -2.96 6.07
C ALA A 86 32.92 -2.87 4.89
N LEU A 87 32.55 -2.12 3.84
CA LEU A 87 33.39 -1.90 2.66
C LEU A 87 34.39 -0.73 2.83
N GLY A 88 34.35 -0.02 3.97
CA GLY A 88 35.22 1.13 4.24
C GLY A 88 34.86 2.40 3.45
N LEU A 89 33.63 2.47 2.90
CA LEU A 89 33.11 3.67 2.26
C LEU A 89 32.53 4.64 3.31
N PRO A 90 32.57 5.96 3.05
CA PRO A 90 32.02 6.94 3.99
C PRO A 90 30.50 6.79 4.09
N VAL A 91 30.00 6.57 5.31
CA VAL A 91 28.55 6.57 5.60
C VAL A 91 28.00 7.98 5.45
N THR A 92 26.97 8.14 4.62
CA THR A 92 26.31 9.43 4.41
C THR A 92 25.47 9.80 5.62
N LYS A 93 25.90 10.79 6.41
CA LYS A 93 25.07 11.35 7.51
C LYS A 93 23.97 12.20 6.89
N ARG A 94 22.75 11.68 6.86
CA ARG A 94 21.57 12.42 6.39
C ARG A 94 20.77 12.92 7.58
N ASP A 95 20.69 14.24 7.73
CA ASP A 95 19.84 14.90 8.73
C ASP A 95 18.37 14.75 8.31
N PRO A 96 17.46 14.32 9.21
CA PRO A 96 16.06 14.09 8.87
C PRO A 96 15.29 15.38 8.50
N ASP A 97 15.83 16.54 8.84
CA ASP A 97 15.26 17.87 8.54
C ASP A 97 15.88 18.52 7.29
N ALA A 98 16.85 17.87 6.63
CA ALA A 98 17.49 18.43 5.46
C ALA A 98 16.64 18.17 4.20
N ILE A 99 16.02 19.23 3.69
CA ILE A 99 15.35 19.21 2.38
C ILE A 99 16.43 19.11 1.30
N GLY A 100 16.65 17.91 0.77
CA GLY A 100 17.49 17.66 -0.39
C GLY A 100 16.77 18.05 -1.68
N THR A 101 17.02 19.25 -2.20
CA THR A 101 16.42 19.76 -3.46
C THR A 101 17.33 19.61 -4.68
N GLY A 102 18.31 18.71 -4.65
CA GLY A 102 19.30 18.52 -5.72
C GLY A 102 19.36 17.10 -6.27
N ALA A 103 19.72 16.98 -7.56
CA ALA A 103 19.90 15.70 -8.27
C ALA A 103 20.96 14.75 -7.67
N ASN A 104 21.73 15.20 -6.67
CA ASN A 104 22.78 14.45 -6.00
C ASN A 104 22.52 14.25 -4.49
N ASP A 105 21.31 14.55 -3.98
CA ASP A 105 20.91 14.35 -2.57
C ASP A 105 21.88 14.99 -1.54
N VAL A 106 22.58 16.06 -1.94
CA VAL A 106 23.43 16.84 -1.05
C VAL A 106 22.55 17.87 -0.34
N PRO A 107 22.55 17.94 1.01
CA PRO A 107 21.78 18.92 1.74
C PRO A 107 22.37 20.31 1.51
N VAL A 108 21.66 21.14 0.76
CA VAL A 108 22.02 22.55 0.54
C VAL A 108 21.31 23.37 1.62
N LYS A 109 22.07 24.06 2.47
CA LYS A 109 21.51 25.02 3.43
C LYS A 109 20.86 26.17 2.64
N LYS A 110 19.59 26.49 2.95
CA LYS A 110 18.91 27.67 2.41
C LYS A 110 19.77 28.90 2.67
N SER A 111 20.01 29.71 1.65
CA SER A 111 20.74 30.96 1.80
C SER A 111 19.82 32.06 2.34
N GLU A 112 20.38 33.10 2.97
CA GLU A 112 19.60 34.23 3.50
C GLU A 112 18.70 34.88 2.43
N LYS A 113 19.13 34.82 1.16
CA LYS A 113 18.34 35.31 0.01
C LYS A 113 17.12 34.44 -0.28
N ASP A 114 17.23 33.12 -0.10
CA ASP A 114 16.10 32.21 -0.34
C ASP A 114 15.01 32.41 0.73
N GLU A 115 15.42 32.71 1.97
CA GLU A 115 14.49 33.04 3.05
C GLU A 115 13.81 34.40 2.85
N GLU A 116 14.51 35.38 2.28
CA GLU A 116 13.96 36.69 1.94
C GLU A 116 12.91 36.59 0.82
N ILE A 117 13.18 35.80 -0.22
CA ILE A 117 12.23 35.53 -1.31
C ILE A 117 10.96 34.87 -0.77
N GLU A 118 11.10 33.84 0.07
CA GLU A 118 9.96 33.13 0.66
C GLU A 118 9.10 34.07 1.54
N ARG A 119 9.74 35.03 2.22
CA ARG A 119 9.04 36.05 3.03
C ARG A 119 8.25 37.02 2.16
N LEU A 120 8.83 37.49 1.06
CA LEU A 120 8.19 38.41 0.12
C LEU A 120 7.00 37.75 -0.60
N GLU A 121 7.15 36.50 -1.06
CA GLU A 121 6.07 35.73 -1.67
C GLU A 121 4.89 35.52 -0.70
N LYS A 122 5.21 35.29 0.58
CA LYS A 122 4.19 35.11 1.63
C LYS A 122 3.43 36.40 1.92
N GLU A 123 4.10 37.55 1.86
CA GLU A 123 3.48 38.87 1.99
C GLU A 123 2.61 39.23 0.80
N GLU A 124 3.07 38.94 -0.42
CA GLU A 124 2.31 39.17 -1.65
C GLU A 124 1.04 38.33 -1.70
N ARG A 125 1.15 37.03 -1.39
CA ARG A 125 -0.02 36.13 -1.29
C ARG A 125 -1.02 36.54 -0.20
N LYS A 126 -0.56 37.27 0.82
CA LYS A 126 -1.43 37.83 1.87
C LYS A 126 -2.10 39.12 1.41
N ARG A 127 -1.46 39.92 0.56
CA ARG A 127 -2.05 41.11 -0.08
C ARG A 127 -3.08 40.74 -1.15
N GLU A 128 -2.84 39.72 -1.96
CA GLU A 128 -3.83 39.26 -2.95
C GLU A 128 -5.09 38.67 -2.34
N LYS A 129 -5.01 38.18 -1.10
CA LYS A 129 -6.14 37.59 -0.37
C LYS A 129 -6.94 38.59 0.48
N ALA A 130 -6.50 39.85 0.55
CA ALA A 130 -7.16 40.94 1.29
C ALA A 130 -7.96 41.83 0.35
#